data_AF-A0A0Q7C188-F1
#
_entry.id   AF-A0A0Q7C188-F1
#
_cell.length_a   1.000
_cell.length_b   1.000
_cell.length_c   1.000
_cell.angle_alpha   90.00
_cell.angle_beta   90.00
_cell.angle_gamma   90.00
#
_symmetry.space_group_name_H-M   'P 1'
#
loop_
_entity.id
_entity.type
_entity.pdbx_description
1 polymer ?
#
loop_
_entity_poly.entity_id
_entity_poly.type
_entity_poly.pdbx_seq_one_letter_code
_entity_poly.pdbx_strand_id
1 'polypeptide(L)'
;MTHDTPSEISDLDPTFVFDFETYDDLGDGQRWSTWLDVEPLCRGPQPRPDWVVTSQAAVDTELGILKTGKEADAFLVERAVPGSDAPGESVVMVAKRYRSNEHRTFHRAASYTEGRSVKRSRDERALKRKSTWGKIVASSEWAISEWDALKRCWALGLPVPYPVQIDGVELLMEWITDDEGESAPRLAQTRPEPALLASYFDQLREALVTLVGNGLVHGDLSAYNILAAGERLVIIDLPQVVDLAGNAAGLDFLLRDCTNVCTWFRSRGLEVDGDELFAELLAYAF
;
A
#
# COMPACT_ATOMS: atom_id res chain seq x y z
N MET A 1 46.88 -39.62 30.82
CA MET A 1 45.65 -40.37 31.09
C MET A 1 44.50 -39.42 30.81
N THR A 2 43.73 -39.77 29.80
CA THR A 2 42.55 -39.07 29.27
C THR A 2 41.46 -38.99 30.34
N HIS A 3 40.90 -37.80 30.53
CA HIS A 3 39.66 -37.65 31.29
C HIS A 3 38.52 -38.17 30.42
N ASP A 4 37.85 -39.20 30.92
CA ASP A 4 36.66 -39.80 30.35
C ASP A 4 35.45 -38.95 30.80
N THR A 5 34.73 -38.37 29.84
CA THR A 5 33.49 -37.62 30.10
C THR A 5 32.35 -38.63 30.08
N PRO A 6 31.48 -38.73 31.11
CA PRO A 6 30.36 -39.66 31.06
C PRO A 6 29.38 -39.25 29.96
N SER A 7 29.20 -40.14 28.98
CA SER A 7 28.12 -40.13 28.01
C SER A 7 26.83 -40.60 28.70
N GLU A 8 26.11 -39.71 29.37
CA GLU A 8 24.78 -39.99 29.92
C GLU A 8 23.72 -39.12 29.24
N ILE A 9 23.37 -39.45 27.99
CA ILE A 9 22.12 -39.00 27.35
C ILE A 9 21.52 -40.13 26.49
N SER A 10 21.58 -41.39 26.94
CA SER A 10 21.03 -42.52 26.15
C SER A 10 19.67 -43.04 26.63
N ASP A 11 19.16 -42.56 27.78
CA ASP A 11 17.93 -43.08 28.41
C ASP A 11 16.88 -41.97 28.66
N LEU A 12 16.72 -41.03 27.74
CA LEU A 12 15.59 -40.09 27.80
C LEU A 12 14.34 -40.76 27.23
N ASP A 13 13.29 -40.83 28.04
CA ASP A 13 11.95 -41.28 27.62
C ASP A 13 11.47 -40.40 26.45
N PRO A 14 11.18 -40.95 25.26
CA PRO A 14 10.78 -40.18 24.09
C PRO A 14 9.49 -39.38 24.30
N THR A 15 8.69 -39.70 25.32
CA THR A 15 7.51 -38.93 25.72
C THR A 15 7.87 -37.58 26.37
N PHE A 16 9.12 -37.42 26.82
CA PHE A 16 9.68 -36.21 27.42
C PHE A 16 10.85 -35.60 26.61
N VAL A 17 11.11 -36.16 25.43
CA VAL A 17 12.01 -35.57 24.43
C VAL A 17 11.14 -34.77 23.46
N PHE A 18 11.32 -33.46 23.47
CA PHE A 18 10.78 -32.57 22.44
C PHE A 18 11.96 -32.06 21.62
N ASP A 19 11.80 -32.03 20.29
CA ASP A 19 12.74 -31.35 19.43
C ASP A 19 12.64 -29.86 19.72
N PHE A 20 13.61 -29.34 20.47
CA PHE A 20 13.74 -27.91 20.72
C PHE A 20 14.48 -27.29 19.53
N GLU A 21 13.73 -26.86 18.53
CA GLU A 21 14.25 -25.94 17.52
C GLU A 21 14.32 -24.54 18.14
N THR A 22 15.53 -24.01 18.30
CA THR A 22 15.73 -22.61 18.65
C THR A 22 15.19 -21.76 17.51
N TYR A 23 14.05 -21.10 17.71
CA TYR A 23 13.43 -20.13 16.78
C TYR A 23 14.32 -18.92 16.44
N ASP A 24 15.51 -18.80 17.02
CA ASP A 24 16.42 -17.68 16.80
C ASP A 24 17.12 -17.71 15.43
N ASP A 25 17.21 -18.88 14.78
CA ASP A 25 17.79 -19.02 13.44
C ASP A 25 16.70 -18.99 12.37
N LEU A 26 16.23 -17.78 12.05
CA LEU A 26 15.33 -17.54 10.91
C LEU A 26 16.01 -17.90 9.59
N GLY A 27 15.24 -18.46 8.65
CA GLY A 27 15.71 -18.81 7.32
C GLY A 27 16.02 -17.60 6.43
N ASP A 28 16.59 -17.86 5.25
CA ASP A 28 16.87 -16.81 4.27
C ASP A 28 15.59 -16.04 3.89
N GLY A 29 15.65 -14.71 3.96
CA GLY A 29 14.50 -13.85 3.64
C GLY A 29 13.42 -13.78 4.73
N GLN A 30 13.72 -14.28 5.94
CA GLN A 30 12.81 -14.19 7.08
C GLN A 30 13.27 -13.13 8.09
N ARG A 31 12.30 -12.51 8.75
CA ARG A 31 12.51 -11.63 9.91
C ARG A 31 11.34 -11.77 10.88
N TRP A 32 11.58 -11.53 12.17
CA TRP A 32 10.47 -11.35 13.11
C TRP A 32 9.58 -10.20 12.65
N SER A 33 8.26 -10.36 12.82
CA SER A 33 7.28 -9.34 12.48
C SER A 33 7.56 -8.06 13.26
N THR A 34 7.70 -6.94 12.55
CA THR A 34 7.91 -5.63 13.19
C THR A 34 6.63 -4.99 13.73
N TRP A 35 5.51 -5.73 13.73
CA TRP A 35 4.20 -5.22 14.14
C TRP A 35 4.21 -4.59 15.54
N LEU A 36 4.86 -5.24 16.51
CA LEU A 36 4.94 -4.74 17.89
C LEU A 36 6.07 -3.74 18.11
N ASP A 37 7.04 -3.68 17.20
CA ASP A 37 8.20 -2.78 17.26
C ASP A 37 7.85 -1.36 16.79
N VAL A 38 6.92 -1.24 15.85
CA VAL A 38 6.44 0.08 15.39
C VAL A 38 5.51 0.73 16.42
N GLU A 39 5.51 2.06 16.45
CA GLU A 39 4.58 2.83 17.28
C GLU A 39 3.12 2.50 16.93
N PRO A 40 2.18 2.56 17.90
CA PRO A 40 0.76 2.25 17.63
C PRO A 40 0.13 3.06 16.49
N LEU A 41 0.59 4.29 16.23
CA LEU A 41 0.11 5.15 15.14
C LEU A 41 0.61 4.72 13.75
N CYS A 42 1.63 3.86 13.71
CA CYS A 42 2.18 3.24 12.51
C CYS A 42 1.51 1.89 12.21
N ARG A 43 0.46 1.52 12.97
CA ARG A 43 -0.38 0.34 12.73
C ARG A 43 -1.71 0.76 12.12
N GLY A 44 -2.29 -0.14 11.33
CA GLY A 44 -3.52 0.11 10.59
C GLY A 44 -4.70 0.50 11.48
N PRO A 45 -5.67 1.23 10.91
CA PRO A 45 -6.83 1.76 11.63
C PRO A 45 -7.70 0.64 12.20
N GLN A 46 -8.47 0.95 13.26
CA GLN A 46 -9.44 0.03 13.84
C GLN A 46 -10.86 0.28 13.27
N PRO A 47 -11.74 -0.75 13.21
CA PRO A 47 -11.46 -2.15 13.52
C PRO A 47 -10.55 -2.79 12.47
N ARG A 48 -9.64 -3.65 12.90
CA ARG A 48 -8.72 -4.33 11.98
C ARG A 48 -9.46 -5.49 11.30
N PRO A 49 -9.18 -5.77 10.02
CA PRO A 49 -9.63 -7.02 9.41
C PRO A 49 -9.09 -8.24 10.18
N ASP A 50 -9.91 -9.28 10.28
CA ASP A 50 -9.58 -10.51 11.03
C ASP A 50 -8.36 -11.26 10.46
N TRP A 51 -8.00 -11.00 9.21
CA TRP A 51 -6.82 -11.56 8.56
C TRP A 51 -5.50 -10.92 9.00
N VAL A 52 -5.53 -9.78 9.70
CA VAL A 52 -4.31 -9.09 10.11
C VAL A 52 -3.65 -9.84 11.28
N VAL A 53 -2.55 -10.52 11.00
CA VAL A 53 -1.74 -11.22 12.01
C VAL A 53 -0.98 -10.20 12.87
N THR A 54 -1.30 -10.17 14.17
CA THR A 54 -0.69 -9.25 15.16
C THR A 54 0.15 -9.96 16.22
N SER A 55 0.34 -11.28 16.09
CA SER A 55 1.06 -12.10 17.06
C SER A 55 2.53 -11.66 17.18
N GLN A 56 3.05 -11.65 18.41
CA GLN A 56 4.48 -11.39 18.66
C GLN A 56 5.37 -12.52 18.11
N ALA A 57 4.82 -13.73 17.99
CA ALA A 57 5.52 -14.88 17.44
C ALA A 57 5.46 -14.94 15.90
N ALA A 58 4.89 -13.93 15.23
CA ALA A 58 4.79 -13.94 13.79
C ALA A 58 6.14 -13.63 13.12
N VAL A 59 6.40 -14.29 12.01
CA VAL A 59 7.57 -14.12 11.14
C VAL A 59 7.10 -13.58 9.79
N ASP A 60 7.75 -12.53 9.31
CA ASP A 60 7.61 -12.03 7.94
C ASP A 60 8.61 -12.79 7.03
N THR A 61 8.12 -13.45 5.98
CA THR A 61 8.89 -14.21 4.99
C THR A 61 8.75 -13.57 3.61
N GLU A 62 9.85 -13.22 2.96
CA GLU A 62 9.85 -12.71 1.58
C GLU A 62 9.45 -13.81 0.58
N LEU A 63 8.35 -13.59 -0.13
CA LEU A 63 7.90 -14.50 -1.20
C LEU A 63 8.41 -14.07 -2.59
N GLY A 64 8.88 -12.83 -2.72
CA GLY A 64 9.53 -12.32 -3.93
C GLY A 64 8.98 -10.99 -4.43
N ILE A 65 9.49 -10.54 -5.57
CA ILE A 65 9.11 -9.25 -6.17
C ILE A 65 7.77 -9.40 -6.89
N LEU A 66 6.78 -8.59 -6.50
CA LEU A 66 5.53 -8.43 -7.21
C LEU A 66 5.70 -7.47 -8.41
N LYS A 67 6.35 -6.32 -8.17
CA LYS A 67 6.54 -5.28 -9.19
C LYS A 67 7.71 -4.37 -8.87
N THR A 68 8.60 -4.17 -9.83
CA THR A 68 9.63 -3.12 -9.76
C THR A 68 9.05 -1.79 -10.27
N GLY A 69 9.33 -0.70 -9.57
CA GLY A 69 8.92 0.64 -9.95
C GLY A 69 10.08 1.63 -9.92
N LYS A 70 9.84 2.80 -10.52
CA LYS A 70 10.83 3.90 -10.54
C LYS A 70 11.06 4.47 -9.14
N GLU A 71 10.00 4.54 -8.33
CA GLU A 71 9.99 5.24 -7.03
C GLU A 71 9.93 4.26 -5.86
N ALA A 72 9.32 3.09 -6.07
CA ALA A 72 9.23 2.02 -5.09
C ALA A 72 9.18 0.66 -5.77
N ASP A 73 9.59 -0.37 -5.06
CA ASP A 73 9.35 -1.77 -5.43
C ASP A 73 8.26 -2.34 -4.52
N ALA A 74 7.45 -3.25 -5.08
CA ALA A 74 6.45 -4.01 -4.34
C ALA A 74 6.90 -5.47 -4.26
N PHE A 75 6.87 -6.03 -3.06
CA PHE A 75 7.20 -7.42 -2.76
C PHE A 75 5.98 -8.12 -2.15
N LEU A 76 5.86 -9.43 -2.35
CA LEU A 76 4.95 -10.25 -1.56
C LEU A 76 5.69 -10.71 -0.30
N VAL A 77 5.04 -10.55 0.84
CA VAL A 77 5.54 -10.98 2.15
C VAL A 77 4.44 -11.77 2.84
N GLU A 78 4.76 -12.98 3.30
CA GLU A 78 3.90 -13.74 4.19
C GLU A 78 4.21 -13.36 5.64
N ARG A 79 3.19 -13.06 6.44
CA ARG A 79 3.31 -12.99 7.89
C ARG A 79 2.59 -14.18 8.50
N ALA A 80 3.32 -15.08 9.15
CA ALA A 80 2.74 -16.28 9.74
C ALA A 80 3.30 -16.57 11.14
N VAL A 81 2.49 -17.16 12.02
CA VAL A 81 2.96 -17.77 13.27
C VAL A 81 3.57 -19.15 12.93
N PRO A 82 4.87 -19.36 13.15
CA PRO A 82 5.52 -20.62 12.79
C PRO A 82 4.85 -21.84 13.45
N GLY A 83 4.60 -22.88 12.65
CA GLY A 83 4.03 -24.14 13.14
C GLY A 83 2.53 -24.10 13.45
N SER A 84 1.83 -23.01 13.07
CA SER A 84 0.38 -22.91 13.22
C SER A 84 -0.34 -22.81 11.89
N ASP A 85 -1.40 -23.62 11.76
CA ASP A 85 -2.35 -23.58 10.65
C ASP A 85 -3.70 -22.97 11.08
N ALA A 86 -3.74 -22.29 12.24
CA ALA A 86 -4.97 -21.69 12.73
C ALA A 86 -5.43 -20.54 11.81
N PRO A 87 -6.74 -20.44 11.51
CA PRO A 87 -7.26 -19.30 10.76
C PRO A 87 -6.90 -17.97 11.43
N GLY A 88 -6.42 -17.00 10.65
CA GLY A 88 -5.98 -15.70 11.17
C GLY A 88 -4.55 -15.67 11.73
N GLU A 89 -3.78 -16.75 11.55
CA GLU A 89 -2.36 -16.81 11.95
C GLU A 89 -1.38 -16.84 10.78
N SER A 90 -1.85 -16.78 9.53
CA SER A 90 -1.04 -16.48 8.33
C SER A 90 -1.76 -15.51 7.39
N VAL A 91 -1.01 -14.61 6.76
CA VAL A 91 -1.48 -13.71 5.71
C VAL A 91 -0.38 -13.32 4.73
N VAL A 92 -0.70 -13.25 3.44
CA VAL A 92 0.17 -12.64 2.42
C VAL A 92 -0.22 -11.18 2.20
N MET A 93 0.78 -10.31 2.15
CA MET A 93 0.64 -8.86 2.04
C MET A 93 1.58 -8.31 0.98
N VAL A 94 1.34 -7.06 0.57
CA VAL A 94 2.28 -6.30 -0.27
C VAL A 94 3.16 -5.43 0.62
N ALA A 95 4.48 -5.58 0.49
CA ALA A 95 5.46 -4.65 1.04
C ALA A 95 5.92 -3.67 -0.05
N LYS A 96 5.46 -2.41 0.03
CA LYS A 96 5.91 -1.32 -0.84
C LYS A 96 7.11 -0.62 -0.20
N ARG A 97 8.29 -0.78 -0.81
CA ARG A 97 9.57 -0.23 -0.33
C ARG A 97 10.03 0.92 -1.22
N TYR A 98 10.11 2.13 -0.67
CA TYR A 98 10.49 3.32 -1.44
C TYR A 98 12.00 3.44 -1.60
N ARG A 99 12.43 3.80 -2.81
CA ARG A 99 13.85 3.98 -3.14
C ARG A 99 14.35 5.34 -2.66
N SER A 100 15.59 5.38 -2.17
CA SER A 100 16.29 6.63 -1.88
C SER A 100 16.59 7.39 -3.19
N ASN A 101 16.20 8.68 -3.24
CA ASN A 101 16.17 9.49 -4.46
C ASN A 101 17.59 9.73 -5.06
N GLU A 102 17.96 9.01 -6.13
CA GLU A 102 19.16 9.36 -6.93
C GLU A 102 18.83 9.99 -8.28
N HIS A 103 17.68 9.67 -8.90
CA HIS A 103 17.36 10.14 -10.26
C HIS A 103 15.86 10.41 -10.48
N ARG A 104 15.37 11.59 -10.07
CA ARG A 104 14.18 12.19 -10.70
C ARG A 104 14.56 13.47 -11.42
N THR A 105 14.53 13.41 -12.74
CA THR A 105 14.49 14.56 -13.64
C THR A 105 13.36 15.49 -13.21
N PHE A 106 13.71 16.75 -12.97
CA PHE A 106 12.97 17.82 -12.29
C PHE A 106 11.61 18.26 -12.91
N HIS A 107 10.95 17.47 -13.74
CA HIS A 107 9.85 17.99 -14.58
C HIS A 107 8.42 17.82 -14.04
N ARG A 108 8.21 17.30 -12.81
CA ARG A 108 6.84 17.22 -12.27
C ARG A 108 6.67 17.64 -10.80
N ALA A 109 7.74 17.83 -10.02
CA ALA A 109 7.63 18.08 -8.57
C ALA A 109 7.19 19.50 -8.18
N ALA A 110 7.27 20.48 -9.10
CA ALA A 110 6.95 21.88 -8.78
C ALA A 110 5.46 22.08 -8.43
N SER A 111 4.55 21.44 -9.16
CA SER A 111 3.10 21.63 -8.97
C SER A 111 2.52 20.91 -7.75
N TYR A 112 3.22 19.91 -7.19
CA TYR A 112 2.73 19.13 -6.03
C TYR A 112 3.04 19.77 -4.67
N THR A 113 3.94 20.76 -4.63
CA THR A 113 4.47 21.29 -3.37
C THR A 113 3.96 22.70 -3.05
N GLU A 114 3.31 23.39 -3.99
CA GLU A 114 2.95 24.81 -3.87
C GLU A 114 1.81 25.14 -2.88
N GLY A 115 1.18 24.14 -2.25
CA GLY A 115 0.20 24.36 -1.17
C GLY A 115 0.78 24.34 0.25
N ARG A 116 2.05 23.97 0.45
CA ARG A 116 2.63 23.74 1.79
C ARG A 116 3.54 24.90 2.22
N SER A 117 2.91 25.98 2.68
CA SER A 117 3.57 27.13 3.34
C SER A 117 3.01 27.24 4.76
N VAL A 118 3.72 27.34 5.90
CA VAL A 118 5.12 27.39 6.30
C VAL A 118 5.13 27.04 7.80
N LYS A 119 6.09 26.25 8.31
CA LYS A 119 6.69 26.53 9.63
C LYS A 119 8.10 25.96 9.78
N ARG A 120 9.04 26.90 9.68
CA ARG A 120 10.38 26.98 10.32
C ARG A 120 11.60 26.68 9.45
N SER A 121 12.19 27.79 9.02
CA SER A 121 13.47 28.00 8.32
C SER A 121 14.72 27.62 9.13
N ARG A 122 14.88 26.33 9.46
CA ARG A 122 16.19 25.78 9.86
C ARG A 122 16.66 24.63 8.97
N ASP A 123 15.74 23.98 8.26
CA ASP A 123 16.01 22.77 7.47
C ASP A 123 16.35 23.04 5.98
N GLU A 124 16.11 24.28 5.51
CA GLU A 124 16.39 24.68 4.13
C GLU A 124 17.89 24.65 3.78
N ARG A 125 18.77 24.79 4.77
CA ARG A 125 20.23 24.66 4.58
C ARG A 125 20.73 23.21 4.70
N ALA A 126 19.93 22.31 5.28
CA ALA A 126 20.25 20.89 5.38
C ALA A 126 19.91 20.15 4.08
N LEU A 127 18.79 20.49 3.43
CA LEU A 127 18.43 19.93 2.11
C LEU A 127 19.45 20.25 1.00
N LYS A 128 20.25 21.30 1.16
CA LYS A 128 21.28 21.69 0.19
C LYS A 128 22.56 20.84 0.28
N ARG A 129 22.70 19.98 1.31
CA ARG A 129 23.78 18.99 1.42
C ARG A 129 23.18 17.60 1.23
N LYS A 130 23.46 17.00 0.07
CA LYS A 130 23.09 15.61 -0.34
C LYS A 130 23.69 14.53 0.58
N SER A 131 23.36 14.52 1.87
CA SER A 131 23.77 13.45 2.79
C SER A 131 22.86 12.22 2.61
N THR A 132 23.38 11.04 2.88
CA THR A 132 22.61 9.78 2.94
C THR A 132 21.39 9.93 3.87
N TRP A 133 21.52 10.70 4.94
CA TRP A 133 20.44 11.08 5.85
C TRP A 133 19.32 11.89 5.17
N GLY A 134 19.64 12.89 4.34
CA GLY A 134 18.62 13.63 3.60
C GLY A 134 17.85 12.77 2.60
N LYS A 135 18.49 11.73 2.05
CA LYS A 135 17.83 10.78 1.14
C LYS A 135 16.83 9.88 1.87
N ILE A 136 17.18 9.40 3.07
CA ILE A 136 16.32 8.57 3.94
C ILE A 136 15.10 9.38 4.40
N VAL A 137 15.30 10.64 4.80
CA VAL A 137 14.21 11.53 5.18
C VAL A 137 13.24 11.73 4.01
N ALA A 138 13.74 12.04 2.80
CA ALA A 138 12.91 12.24 1.63
C ALA A 138 12.13 10.97 1.21
N SER A 139 12.75 9.77 1.25
CA SER A 139 12.02 8.52 0.95
C SER A 139 10.97 8.19 2.00
N SER A 140 11.22 8.55 3.26
CA SER A 140 10.25 8.35 4.35
C SER A 140 9.03 9.26 4.19
N GLU A 141 9.19 10.47 3.66
CA GLU A 141 8.06 11.37 3.37
C GLU A 141 7.06 10.77 2.36
N TRP A 142 7.54 10.05 1.34
CA TRP A 142 6.66 9.37 0.37
C TRP A 142 5.87 8.24 1.01
N ALA A 143 6.55 7.40 1.81
CA ALA A 143 5.90 6.31 2.54
C ALA A 143 4.85 6.85 3.51
N ILE A 144 5.18 7.89 4.29
CA ILE A 144 4.26 8.53 5.24
C ILE A 144 3.07 9.17 4.52
N SER A 145 3.31 9.85 3.39
CA SER A 145 2.22 10.46 2.61
C SER A 145 1.25 9.41 2.07
N GLU A 146 1.76 8.29 1.53
CA GLU A 146 0.89 7.20 1.06
C GLU A 146 0.17 6.51 2.22
N TRP A 147 0.86 6.29 3.34
CA TRP A 147 0.26 5.77 4.57
C TRP A 147 -0.92 6.61 5.06
N ASP A 148 -0.74 7.93 5.15
CA ASP A 148 -1.79 8.82 5.62
C ASP A 148 -2.96 8.92 4.63
N ALA A 149 -2.66 8.96 3.32
CA ALA A 149 -3.68 8.92 2.28
C ALA A 149 -4.48 7.60 2.30
N LEU A 150 -3.80 6.46 2.42
CA LEU A 150 -4.41 5.14 2.41
C LEU A 150 -5.29 4.93 3.66
N LYS A 151 -4.81 5.32 4.86
CA LYS A 151 -5.61 5.32 6.09
C LYS A 151 -6.86 6.19 5.96
N ARG A 152 -6.72 7.41 5.44
CA ARG A 152 -7.85 8.33 5.27
C ARG A 152 -8.86 7.75 4.29
N CYS A 153 -8.41 7.26 3.14
CA CYS A 153 -9.30 6.70 2.13
C CYS A 153 -10.02 5.45 2.64
N TRP A 154 -9.31 4.56 3.32
CA TRP A 154 -9.90 3.36 3.93
C TRP A 154 -10.95 3.72 4.99
N ALA A 155 -10.67 4.71 5.86
CA ALA A 155 -11.61 5.17 6.87
C ALA A 155 -12.88 5.82 6.28
N LEU A 156 -12.82 6.32 5.04
CA LEU A 156 -13.97 6.81 4.28
C LEU A 156 -14.77 5.69 3.60
N GLY A 157 -14.33 4.43 3.72
CA GLY A 157 -14.95 3.28 3.05
C GLY A 157 -14.61 3.19 1.56
N LEU A 158 -13.60 3.92 1.09
CA LEU A 158 -13.16 3.80 -0.30
C LEU A 158 -12.57 2.41 -0.56
N PRO A 159 -12.75 1.86 -1.77
CA PRO A 159 -12.18 0.56 -2.13
C PRO A 159 -10.67 0.71 -2.38
N VAL A 160 -9.89 0.72 -1.31
CA VAL A 160 -8.42 0.82 -1.32
C VAL A 160 -7.83 -0.32 -0.49
N PRO A 161 -6.57 -0.72 -0.70
CA PRO A 161 -5.93 -1.74 0.15
C PRO A 161 -5.93 -1.31 1.61
N TYR A 162 -6.26 -2.22 2.53
CA TYR A 162 -6.10 -1.92 3.95
C TYR A 162 -4.62 -1.63 4.29
N PRO A 163 -4.30 -0.49 4.91
CA PRO A 163 -2.94 -0.17 5.34
C PRO A 163 -2.61 -0.95 6.62
N VAL A 164 -1.75 -1.97 6.54
CA VAL A 164 -1.42 -2.84 7.68
C VAL A 164 -0.47 -2.12 8.64
N GLN A 165 0.69 -1.69 8.16
CA GLN A 165 1.66 -0.95 8.97
C GLN A 165 2.63 -0.16 8.09
N ILE A 166 3.27 0.85 8.69
CA ILE A 166 4.42 1.54 8.10
C ILE A 166 5.63 1.41 9.03
N ASP A 167 6.79 1.09 8.47
CA ASP A 167 8.07 1.06 9.17
C ASP A 167 9.15 1.74 8.32
N GLY A 168 9.51 2.97 8.71
CA GLY A 168 10.45 3.81 7.95
C GLY A 168 9.98 4.08 6.51
N VAL A 169 10.57 3.35 5.56
CA VAL A 169 10.31 3.47 4.11
C VAL A 169 9.55 2.27 3.54
N GLU A 170 9.05 1.39 4.39
CA GLU A 170 8.28 0.22 4.00
C GLU A 170 6.82 0.38 4.46
N LEU A 171 5.90 0.23 3.51
CA LEU A 171 4.46 0.19 3.75
C LEU A 171 3.96 -1.23 3.49
N LEU A 172 3.46 -1.90 4.53
CA LEU A 172 2.72 -3.16 4.40
C LEU A 172 1.23 -2.85 4.21
N MET A 173 0.62 -3.46 3.20
CA MET A 173 -0.79 -3.29 2.87
C MET A 173 -1.40 -4.59 2.34
N GLU A 174 -2.72 -4.65 2.34
CA GLU A 174 -3.51 -5.76 1.79
C GLU A 174 -3.03 -6.14 0.38
N TRP A 175 -2.81 -7.44 0.17
CA TRP A 175 -2.63 -7.98 -1.17
C TRP A 175 -3.99 -8.23 -1.80
N ILE A 176 -4.27 -7.53 -2.89
CA ILE A 176 -5.54 -7.63 -3.59
C ILE A 176 -5.47 -8.77 -4.59
N THR A 177 -6.27 -9.80 -4.36
CA THR A 177 -6.38 -10.95 -5.24
C THR A 177 -7.68 -10.95 -6.03
N ASP A 178 -7.70 -11.68 -7.15
CA ASP A 178 -8.94 -12.05 -7.83
C ASP A 178 -9.57 -13.32 -7.20
N ASP A 179 -10.64 -13.81 -7.82
CA ASP A 179 -11.40 -14.97 -7.35
C ASP A 179 -10.60 -16.29 -7.45
N GLU A 180 -9.49 -16.30 -8.18
CA GLU A 180 -8.58 -17.46 -8.31
C GLU A 180 -7.46 -17.42 -7.25
N GLY A 181 -7.39 -16.35 -6.44
CA GLY A 181 -6.34 -16.15 -5.44
C GLY A 181 -5.04 -15.58 -6.03
N GLU A 182 -5.07 -15.17 -7.30
CA GLU A 182 -3.93 -14.55 -7.98
C GLU A 182 -3.95 -13.03 -7.82
N SER A 183 -2.81 -12.37 -8.08
CA SER A 183 -2.75 -10.90 -8.01
C SER A 183 -3.76 -10.26 -8.95
N ALA A 184 -4.67 -9.44 -8.41
CA ALA A 184 -5.70 -8.80 -9.23
C ALA A 184 -5.08 -7.97 -10.37
N PRO A 185 -5.53 -8.15 -11.62
CA PRO A 185 -5.01 -7.41 -12.76
C PRO A 185 -5.33 -5.92 -12.65
N ARG A 186 -4.49 -5.08 -13.27
CA ARG A 186 -4.87 -3.66 -13.46
C ARG A 186 -6.05 -3.59 -14.41
N LEU A 187 -6.99 -2.68 -14.16
CA LEU A 187 -8.15 -2.44 -15.03
C LEU A 187 -7.71 -2.28 -16.50
N ALA A 188 -6.60 -1.58 -16.74
CA ALA A 188 -5.99 -1.42 -18.07
C ALA A 188 -5.74 -2.74 -18.83
N GLN A 189 -5.43 -3.83 -18.12
CA GLN A 189 -5.13 -5.16 -18.66
C GLN A 189 -6.39 -6.01 -18.91
N THR A 190 -7.54 -5.58 -18.38
CA THR A 190 -8.80 -6.32 -18.48
C THR A 190 -9.60 -5.98 -19.74
N ARG A 191 -10.51 -6.89 -20.11
CA ARG A 191 -11.57 -6.67 -21.11
C ARG A 191 -12.89 -7.21 -20.55
N PRO A 192 -13.54 -6.47 -19.64
CA PRO A 192 -14.78 -6.93 -19.02
C PRO A 192 -15.94 -6.95 -20.02
N GLU A 193 -16.90 -7.83 -19.80
CA GLU A 193 -18.17 -7.85 -20.51
C GLU A 193 -18.99 -6.58 -20.21
N PRO A 194 -19.92 -6.16 -21.09
CA PRO A 194 -20.64 -4.88 -20.95
C PRO A 194 -21.31 -4.65 -19.59
N ALA A 195 -21.90 -5.69 -19.00
CA ALA A 195 -22.54 -5.59 -17.69
C ALA A 195 -21.54 -5.30 -16.56
N LEU A 196 -20.40 -6.00 -16.56
CA LEU A 196 -19.34 -5.78 -15.59
C LEU A 196 -18.64 -4.43 -15.82
N LEU A 197 -18.47 -4.02 -17.07
CA LEU A 197 -17.92 -2.71 -17.42
C LEU A 197 -18.78 -1.56 -16.86
N ALA A 198 -20.11 -1.67 -16.96
CA ALA A 198 -21.03 -0.70 -16.37
C ALA A 198 -20.95 -0.70 -14.84
N SER A 199 -20.97 -1.89 -14.21
CA SER A 199 -20.79 -2.03 -12.75
C SER A 199 -19.48 -1.41 -12.26
N TYR A 200 -18.37 -1.62 -12.97
CA TYR A 200 -17.09 -0.99 -12.67
C TYR A 200 -17.13 0.53 -12.75
N PHE A 201 -17.81 1.09 -13.74
CA PHE A 201 -17.95 2.54 -13.84
C PHE A 201 -18.77 3.10 -12.66
N ASP A 202 -19.87 2.45 -12.30
CA ASP A 202 -20.71 2.85 -11.16
C ASP A 202 -19.93 2.80 -9.85
N GLN A 203 -19.20 1.72 -9.59
CA GLN A 203 -18.31 1.60 -8.41
C GLN A 203 -17.26 2.71 -8.37
N LEU A 204 -16.62 2.99 -9.52
CA LEU A 204 -15.61 4.04 -9.59
C LEU A 204 -16.22 5.42 -9.36
N ARG A 205 -17.39 5.71 -9.95
CA ARG A 205 -18.13 6.96 -9.77
C ARG A 205 -18.47 7.18 -8.30
N GLU A 206 -19.00 6.17 -7.61
CA GLU A 206 -19.31 6.24 -6.17
C GLU A 206 -18.07 6.49 -5.31
N ALA A 207 -16.95 5.83 -5.64
CA ALA A 207 -15.67 6.08 -4.98
C ALA A 207 -15.19 7.53 -5.22
N LEU A 208 -15.31 8.06 -6.43
CA LEU A 208 -14.92 9.44 -6.74
C LEU A 208 -15.82 10.47 -6.07
N VAL A 209 -17.14 10.23 -5.99
CA VAL A 209 -18.08 11.07 -5.23
C VAL A 209 -17.64 11.14 -3.77
N THR A 210 -17.31 10.00 -3.16
CA THR A 210 -16.84 9.96 -1.77
C THR A 210 -15.50 10.66 -1.58
N LEU A 211 -14.57 10.48 -2.51
CA LEU A 211 -13.25 11.11 -2.48
C LEU A 211 -13.38 12.65 -2.57
N VAL A 212 -14.09 13.15 -3.59
CA VAL A 212 -14.29 14.58 -3.83
C VAL A 212 -15.13 15.22 -2.74
N GLY A 213 -16.17 14.53 -2.26
CA GLY A 213 -17.00 14.95 -1.12
C GLY A 213 -16.22 15.14 0.18
N ASN A 214 -15.02 14.58 0.27
CA ASN A 214 -14.10 14.76 1.39
C ASN A 214 -12.93 15.71 1.08
N GLY A 215 -13.05 16.50 0.00
CA GLY A 215 -12.05 17.48 -0.42
C GLY A 215 -10.77 16.85 -0.96
N LEU A 216 -10.84 15.62 -1.47
CA LEU A 216 -9.69 14.89 -2.00
C LEU A 216 -9.81 14.68 -3.51
N VAL A 217 -8.66 14.69 -4.17
CA VAL A 217 -8.50 14.27 -5.56
C VAL A 217 -7.32 13.33 -5.66
N HIS A 218 -7.39 12.31 -6.52
CA HIS A 218 -6.32 11.34 -6.66
C HIS A 218 -5.08 11.93 -7.36
N GLY A 219 -5.27 12.75 -8.40
CA GLY A 219 -4.22 13.53 -9.07
C GLY A 219 -3.44 12.83 -10.18
N ASP A 220 -3.58 11.51 -10.29
CA ASP A 220 -3.01 10.70 -11.38
C ASP A 220 -3.85 9.44 -11.63
N LEU A 221 -5.16 9.53 -11.48
CA LEU A 221 -6.05 8.39 -11.67
C LEU A 221 -6.12 7.99 -13.14
N SER A 222 -6.02 6.68 -13.36
CA SER A 222 -6.19 6.05 -14.67
C SER A 222 -6.50 4.57 -14.49
N ALA A 223 -6.87 3.86 -15.55
CA ALA A 223 -7.06 2.42 -15.51
C ALA A 223 -5.78 1.62 -15.11
N TYR A 224 -4.61 2.26 -15.09
CA TYR A 224 -3.40 1.64 -14.56
C TYR A 224 -3.37 1.67 -13.03
N ASN A 225 -4.02 2.62 -12.36
CA ASN A 225 -4.01 2.79 -10.91
C ASN A 225 -5.28 2.24 -10.25
N ILE A 226 -5.97 1.34 -10.96
CA ILE A 226 -7.15 0.62 -10.50
C ILE A 226 -6.88 -0.86 -10.73
N LEU A 227 -7.09 -1.68 -9.71
CA LEU A 227 -7.12 -3.14 -9.80
C LEU A 227 -8.56 -3.62 -9.98
N ALA A 228 -8.74 -4.67 -10.77
CA ALA A 228 -10.01 -5.33 -11.01
C ALA A 228 -9.95 -6.73 -10.36
N ALA A 229 -10.51 -6.86 -9.17
CA ALA A 229 -10.52 -8.09 -8.39
C ALA A 229 -11.90 -8.76 -8.51
N GLY A 230 -12.04 -9.71 -9.43
CA GLY A 230 -13.34 -10.36 -9.68
C GLY A 230 -14.38 -9.35 -10.16
N GLU A 231 -15.39 -9.06 -9.32
CA GLU A 231 -16.44 -8.07 -9.60
C GLU A 231 -16.20 -6.70 -8.93
N ARG A 232 -15.13 -6.53 -8.15
CA ARG A 232 -14.83 -5.28 -7.42
C ARG A 232 -13.63 -4.53 -8.00
N LEU A 233 -13.71 -3.20 -8.00
CA LEU A 233 -12.54 -2.34 -8.23
C LEU A 233 -11.81 -2.04 -6.93
N VAL A 234 -10.49 -1.82 -7.03
CA VAL A 234 -9.65 -1.29 -5.94
C VAL A 234 -8.72 -0.20 -6.46
N ILE A 235 -8.77 0.98 -5.87
CA ILE A 235 -7.91 2.11 -6.22
C ILE A 235 -6.58 1.97 -5.49
N ILE A 236 -5.47 2.14 -6.22
CA ILE A 236 -4.10 2.03 -5.70
C ILE A 236 -3.27 3.25 -6.07
N ASP A 237 -2.08 3.36 -5.46
CA ASP A 237 -1.11 4.43 -5.73
C ASP A 237 -1.65 5.83 -5.38
N LEU A 238 -1.88 6.03 -4.08
CA LEU A 238 -2.40 7.26 -3.49
C LEU A 238 -1.35 8.31 -3.03
N PRO A 239 -0.02 8.25 -3.29
CA PRO A 239 0.89 9.25 -2.75
C PRO A 239 0.65 10.65 -3.35
N GLN A 240 -0.10 10.73 -4.46
CA GLN A 240 -0.45 11.99 -5.13
C GLN A 240 -1.80 12.56 -4.71
N VAL A 241 -2.47 12.02 -3.68
CA VAL A 241 -3.75 12.57 -3.22
C VAL A 241 -3.54 14.03 -2.82
N VAL A 242 -4.24 14.93 -3.50
CA VAL A 242 -4.16 16.38 -3.29
C VAL A 242 -5.42 16.88 -2.59
N ASP A 243 -5.24 17.92 -1.79
CA ASP A 243 -6.35 18.72 -1.27
C ASP A 243 -7.00 19.48 -2.44
N LEU A 244 -8.28 19.23 -2.67
CA LEU A 244 -9.03 19.79 -3.79
C LEU A 244 -9.14 21.32 -3.70
N ALA A 245 -9.40 21.84 -2.51
CA ALA A 245 -9.59 23.28 -2.29
C ALA A 245 -8.27 23.98 -1.94
N GLY A 246 -7.37 23.28 -1.26
CA GLY A 246 -6.07 23.79 -0.82
C GLY A 246 -4.99 23.81 -1.91
N ASN A 247 -5.18 23.10 -3.02
CA ASN A 247 -4.26 23.11 -4.16
C ASN A 247 -4.82 23.97 -5.30
N ALA A 248 -4.04 24.96 -5.77
CA ALA A 248 -4.43 25.82 -6.89
C ALA A 248 -4.75 25.05 -8.18
N ALA A 249 -4.17 23.86 -8.36
CA ALA A 249 -4.41 22.97 -9.49
C ALA A 249 -5.40 21.81 -9.16
N GLY A 250 -6.09 21.83 -8.01
CA GLY A 250 -6.96 20.74 -7.57
C GLY A 250 -8.05 20.39 -8.57
N LEU A 251 -8.72 21.39 -9.14
CA LEU A 251 -9.76 21.20 -10.16
C LEU A 251 -9.20 20.66 -11.48
N ASP A 252 -8.00 21.10 -11.88
CA ASP A 252 -7.34 20.60 -13.09
C ASP A 252 -6.96 19.11 -12.94
N PHE A 253 -6.50 18.72 -11.75
CA PHE A 253 -6.25 17.32 -11.43
C PHE A 253 -7.52 16.48 -11.49
N LEU A 254 -8.63 16.98 -10.93
CA LEU A 254 -9.91 16.26 -10.96
C LEU A 254 -10.42 16.08 -12.39
N LEU A 255 -10.37 17.12 -13.22
CA LEU A 255 -10.76 17.03 -14.62
C LEU A 255 -9.89 16.02 -15.39
N ARG A 256 -8.58 16.01 -15.14
CA ARG A 256 -7.65 15.05 -15.72
C ARG A 256 -7.97 13.61 -15.31
N ASP A 257 -8.25 13.38 -14.03
CA ASP A 257 -8.65 12.06 -13.51
C ASP A 257 -9.92 11.57 -14.21
N CYS A 258 -10.96 12.40 -14.28
CA CYS A 258 -12.23 12.09 -14.98
C CYS A 258 -11.99 11.76 -16.45
N THR A 259 -11.21 12.60 -17.14
CA THR A 259 -10.87 12.41 -18.56
C THR A 259 -10.16 11.07 -18.80
N ASN A 260 -9.17 10.74 -17.97
CA ASN A 260 -8.38 9.52 -18.12
C ASN A 260 -9.24 8.26 -17.97
N VAL A 261 -10.09 8.22 -16.94
CA VAL A 261 -10.93 7.03 -16.67
C VAL A 261 -12.04 6.91 -17.71
N CYS A 262 -12.78 7.99 -18.02
CA CYS A 262 -13.83 7.96 -19.04
C CYS A 262 -13.28 7.61 -20.43
N THR A 263 -12.07 8.07 -20.78
CA THR A 263 -11.39 7.66 -22.02
C THR A 263 -11.20 6.15 -22.08
N TRP A 264 -10.79 5.52 -20.97
CA TRP A 264 -10.63 4.07 -20.93
C TRP A 264 -11.97 3.35 -21.05
N PHE A 265 -13.00 3.73 -20.27
CA PHE A 265 -14.32 3.11 -20.33
C PHE A 265 -14.96 3.23 -21.72
N ARG A 266 -14.86 4.41 -22.34
CA ARG A 266 -15.30 4.63 -23.72
C ARG A 266 -14.56 3.74 -24.73
N SER A 267 -13.25 3.55 -24.55
CA SER A 267 -12.49 2.62 -25.39
C SER A 267 -12.91 1.15 -25.24
N ARG A 268 -13.67 0.82 -24.19
CA ARG A 268 -14.27 -0.51 -23.95
C ARG A 268 -15.73 -0.61 -24.37
N GLY A 269 -16.33 0.48 -24.89
CA GLY A 269 -17.70 0.49 -25.40
C GLY A 269 -18.76 0.95 -24.41
N LEU A 270 -18.37 1.60 -23.31
CA LEU A 270 -19.32 2.28 -22.42
C LEU A 270 -19.42 3.76 -22.81
N GLU A 271 -20.63 4.25 -23.08
CA GLU A 271 -20.87 5.66 -23.41
C GLU A 271 -20.82 6.50 -22.12
N VAL A 272 -19.65 7.07 -21.83
CA VAL A 272 -19.39 7.96 -20.70
C VAL A 272 -18.54 9.14 -21.13
N ASP A 273 -18.75 10.29 -20.49
CA ASP A 273 -18.04 11.53 -20.78
C ASP A 273 -17.28 12.05 -19.54
N GLY A 274 -16.07 12.56 -19.78
CA GLY A 274 -15.19 13.04 -18.71
C GLY A 274 -15.65 14.38 -18.13
N ASP A 275 -16.20 15.27 -18.96
CA ASP A 275 -16.70 16.58 -18.54
C ASP A 275 -18.02 16.43 -17.76
N GLU A 276 -18.88 15.49 -18.18
CA GLU A 276 -20.10 15.15 -17.43
C GLU A 276 -19.79 14.58 -16.04
N LEU A 277 -18.87 13.62 -15.94
CA LEU A 277 -18.42 13.08 -14.66
C LEU A 277 -17.79 14.18 -13.80
N PHE A 278 -16.94 15.03 -14.39
CA PHE A 278 -16.34 16.16 -13.68
C PHE A 278 -17.41 17.10 -13.11
N ALA A 279 -18.40 17.49 -13.92
CA ALA A 279 -19.49 18.37 -13.50
C ALA A 279 -20.34 17.76 -12.38
N GLU A 280 -20.60 16.44 -12.44
CA GLU A 280 -21.26 15.71 -11.36
C GLU A 280 -20.44 15.79 -10.06
N LEU A 281 -19.14 15.48 -10.11
CA LEU A 281 -18.28 15.46 -8.93
C LEU A 281 -18.14 16.84 -8.28
N LEU A 282 -18.14 17.93 -9.07
CA LEU A 282 -18.11 19.29 -8.53
C LEU A 282 -19.31 19.61 -7.64
N ALA A 283 -20.46 18.98 -7.86
CA ALA A 283 -21.63 19.15 -7.00
C ALA A 283 -21.42 18.63 -5.58
N TYR A 284 -20.41 17.77 -5.37
CA TYR A 284 -20.04 17.22 -4.07
C TYR A 284 -18.82 17.91 -3.44
N ALA A 285 -18.11 18.77 -4.17
CA ALA A 285 -16.85 19.36 -3.71
C ALA A 285 -17.00 20.41 -2.58
N PHE A 286 -18.22 20.84 -2.24
CA PHE A 286 -18.51 21.92 -1.29
C PHE A 286 -19.73 21.66 -0.41
#